data_AF-A0A957VQR2-F1
#
_entry.id   AF-A0A957VQR2-F1
#
_cell.length_a   1.000
_cell.length_b   1.000
_cell.length_c   1.000
_cell.angle_alpha   90.00
_cell.angle_beta   90.00
_cell.angle_gamma   90.00
#
_symmetry.space_group_name_H-M   'P 1'
#
loop_
_entity.id
_entity.type
_entity.pdbx_description
1 polymer ?
#
loop_
_entity_poly.entity_id
_entity_poly.type
_entity_poly.pdbx_seq_one_letter_code
_entity_poly.pdbx_strand_id
1 'polypeptide(L)' 'MHLTLIKPNIGRMEHSLYVDEGRMEPLQLGVLAALTPRDVEIALHDDRIESVPFDAPTDLVAITVETYTARRA' A
#
# COMPACT_ATOMS: atom_id res chain seq x y z
N MET A 1 -18.12 -1.66 6.29
CA MET A 1 -17.32 -1.98 5.10
C MET A 1 -15.87 -1.82 5.47
N HIS A 2 -15.00 -2.74 5.04
CA HIS A 2 -13.56 -2.69 5.28
C HIS A 2 -12.81 -2.36 3.98
N LEU A 3 -12.07 -1.25 4.01
CA LEU A 3 -11.23 -0.76 2.91
C LEU A 3 -9.75 -0.93 3.27
N THR A 4 -9.02 -1.67 2.44
CA THR A 4 -7.58 -1.82 2.57
C THR A 4 -6.86 -0.93 1.56
N LEU A 5 -6.00 -0.04 2.04
CA LEU A 5 -5.13 0.82 1.24
C LEU A 5 -3.71 0.25 1.23
N ILE A 6 -3.11 0.08 0.05
CA ILE A 6 -1.77 -0.51 -0.07
C ILE A 6 -0.83 0.47 -0.79
N LYS A 7 0.32 0.75 -0.16
CA LYS A 7 1.51 1.32 -0.82
C LYS A 7 2.44 0.18 -1.20
N PRO A 8 2.51 -0.23 -2.47
CA PRO A 8 3.41 -1.29 -2.89
C PRO A 8 4.87 -0.80 -2.87
N ASN A 9 5.78 -1.75 -2.61
CA ASN A 9 7.20 -1.56 -2.88
C ASN A 9 7.49 -1.80 -4.38
N ILE A 10 8.71 -1.48 -4.83
CA ILE A 10 9.13 -1.70 -6.23
C ILE A 10 9.27 -3.20 -6.58
N GLY A 11 9.25 -4.07 -5.56
CA GLY A 11 9.65 -5.46 -5.67
C GLY A 11 11.17 -5.62 -5.73
N ARG A 12 11.65 -6.86 -5.67
CA ARG A 12 13.06 -7.19 -5.88
C ARG A 12 13.23 -7.89 -7.23
N MET A 13 14.19 -7.41 -8.03
CA MET A 13 14.78 -8.26 -9.07
C MET A 13 15.83 -9.14 -8.38
N GLU A 14 15.78 -10.45 -8.58
CA GLU A 14 16.45 -11.50 -7.77
C GLU A 14 17.98 -11.37 -7.54
N HIS A 15 18.65 -10.36 -8.12
CA HIS A 15 20.12 -10.34 -8.23
C HIS A 15 20.81 -9.00 -7.92
N SER A 16 20.14 -7.97 -7.38
CA SER A 16 20.78 -6.70 -7.03
C SER A 16 20.45 -6.21 -5.63
N LEU A 17 21.46 -5.69 -4.92
CA LEU A 17 21.34 -5.03 -3.62
C LEU A 17 20.44 -3.79 -3.81
N TYR A 18 19.16 -3.90 -3.45
CA TYR A 18 18.22 -2.79 -3.47
C TYR A 18 18.09 -2.22 -2.06
N VAL A 19 18.58 -1.00 -1.90
CA VAL A 19 18.55 -0.26 -0.63
C VAL A 19 17.36 0.70 -0.69
N ASP A 20 16.25 0.31 -0.07
CA ASP A 20 15.02 1.11 0.00
C ASP A 20 15.00 1.98 1.27
N GLU A 21 15.75 3.08 1.23
CA GLU A 21 15.78 4.08 2.31
C GLU A 21 14.74 5.20 2.12
N GLY A 22 14.11 5.29 0.94
CA GLY A 22 13.16 6.33 0.57
C GLY A 22 11.72 6.04 1.03
N ARG A 23 11.47 6.05 2.34
CA ARG A 23 10.14 5.72 2.92
C ARG A 23 9.37 6.96 3.34
N MET A 24 9.10 7.85 2.39
CA MET A 24 8.19 8.99 2.65
C MET A 24 6.79 8.48 2.95
N GLU A 25 6.11 9.10 3.91
CA GLU A 25 4.71 8.79 4.24
C GLU A 25 3.82 8.90 2.99
N PRO A 26 2.97 7.91 2.70
CA PRO A 26 2.10 7.93 1.52
C PRO A 26 0.89 8.84 1.75
N LEU A 27 1.12 10.17 1.80
CA LEU A 27 0.10 11.17 2.09
C LEU A 27 -1.11 11.09 1.16
N GLN A 28 -0.93 10.65 -0.09
CA GLN A 28 -2.04 10.43 -1.01
C GLN A 28 -3.05 9.40 -0.49
N LEU A 29 -2.60 8.35 0.20
CA LEU A 29 -3.48 7.36 0.83
C LEU A 29 -4.12 7.94 2.11
N GLY A 30 -3.40 8.80 2.84
CA GLY A 30 -3.96 9.56 3.96
C GLY A 30 -5.11 10.48 3.54
N VAL A 31 -5.00 11.13 2.37
CA VAL A 31 -6.09 11.94 1.79
C VAL A 31 -7.29 11.07 1.43
N LEU A 32 -7.07 9.90 0.82
CA LEU A 32 -8.17 8.96 0.54
C LEU A 32 -8.86 8.53 1.84
N ALA A 33 -8.09 8.20 2.88
CA ALA A 33 -8.65 7.83 4.18
C ALA A 33 -9.48 8.97 4.80
N ALA A 34 -9.00 10.21 4.71
CA ALA A 34 -9.72 11.39 5.23
C ALA A 34 -11.01 11.71 4.45
N LEU A 35 -11.06 11.41 3.15
CA LEU A 35 -12.25 11.60 2.31
C LEU A 35 -13.23 10.42 2.37
N THR A 36 -12.82 9.29 2.94
CA THR A 36 -13.65 8.11 3.07
C THR A 36 -14.73 8.34 4.16
N PRO A 37 -15.98 7.90 3.95
CA PRO A 37 -17.03 7.99 4.96
C PRO A 37 -16.62 7.36 6.31
N ARG A 38 -17.07 7.97 7.42
CA ARG A 38 -16.64 7.59 8.79
C ARG A 38 -17.06 6.19 9.22
N ASP A 39 -18.05 5.60 8.55
CA ASP A 39 -18.57 4.26 8.78
C ASP A 39 -17.83 3.16 8.00
N VAL A 40 -16.83 3.53 7.20
CA VAL A 40 -15.90 2.60 6.56
C VAL A 40 -14.68 2.42 7.46
N GLU A 41 -14.39 1.17 7.82
CA GLU A 41 -13.16 0.81 8.51
C GLU A 41 -12.02 0.77 7.50
N ILE A 42 -10.86 1.34 7.86
CA ILE A 42 -9.73 1.49 6.95
C ILE A 42 -8.47 0.90 7.56
N ALA A 43 -7.78 0.06 6.80
CA ALA A 43 -6.43 -0.42 7.08
C ALA A 43 -5.47 0.09 6.00
N LEU A 44 -4.35 0.68 6.40
CA LEU A 44 -3.28 1.05 5.49
C LEU A 44 -2.09 0.11 5.70
N HIS A 45 -1.60 -0.47 4.61
CA HIS A 45 -0.39 -1.28 4.60
C HIS A 45 0.68 -0.68 3.69
N ASP A 46 1.85 -0.44 4.25
CA ASP A 46 3.02 0.01 3.49
C ASP A 46 4.01 -1.15 3.29
N ASP A 47 3.95 -1.77 2.12
CA ASP A 47 4.75 -2.93 1.70
C ASP A 47 6.27 -2.64 1.68
N ARG A 48 6.68 -1.38 1.89
CA ARG A 48 8.10 -1.01 2.10
C ARG A 48 8.59 -1.32 3.51
N ILE A 49 7.70 -1.31 4.50
CA ILE A 49 8.06 -1.38 5.94
C ILE A 49 7.41 -2.54 6.69
N GLU A 50 6.33 -3.11 6.16
CA GLU A 50 5.61 -4.25 6.73
C GLU A 50 5.14 -5.24 5.66
N SER A 51 4.72 -6.43 6.07
CA SER A 51 4.11 -7.41 5.16
C SER A 51 2.61 -7.12 4.98
N VAL A 52 2.13 -7.21 3.75
CA VAL A 52 0.70 -7.10 3.44
C VAL A 52 -0.02 -8.40 3.83
N PRO A 53 -1.10 -8.35 4.63
CA PRO A 53 -1.87 -9.53 5.02
C PRO A 53 -2.86 -9.94 3.92
N PHE A 54 -2.39 -10.70 2.93
CA PHE A 54 -3.19 -11.08 1.74
C PHE A 54 -4.47 -11.87 2.05
N ASP A 55 -4.52 -12.58 3.16
CA ASP A 55 -5.69 -13.38 3.56
C ASP A 55 -6.66 -12.61 4.48
N ALA A 56 -6.37 -11.35 4.81
CA ALA A 56 -7.25 -10.55 5.64
C ALA A 56 -8.59 -10.28 4.92
N PRO A 57 -9.75 -10.54 5.55
CA PRO A 57 -11.04 -10.21 4.97
C PRO A 57 -11.15 -8.70 4.71
N THR A 58 -11.47 -8.32 3.47
CA THR A 58 -11.61 -6.93 3.05
C THR A 58 -12.64 -6.82 1.94
N ASP A 59 -13.45 -5.76 1.97
CA ASP A 59 -14.53 -5.55 0.99
C ASP A 59 -14.00 -4.85 -0.27
N LEU A 60 -12.96 -4.01 -0.12
CA LEU A 60 -12.32 -3.29 -1.21
C LEU A 60 -10.83 -3.11 -0.92
N VAL A 61 -10.00 -3.35 -1.94
CA VAL A 61 -8.57 -3.06 -1.90
C VAL A 61 -8.24 -1.96 -2.90
N ALA A 62 -7.56 -0.92 -2.43
CA ALA A 62 -7.01 0.14 -3.29
C ALA A 62 -5.49 0.12 -3.20
N ILE A 63 -4.84 -0.09 -4.35
CA ILE A 63 -3.39 -0.16 -4.46
C ILE A 63 -2.92 1.07 -5.25
N THR A 64 -2.05 1.89 -4.66
CA THR A 64 -1.46 3.02 -5.40
C THR A 64 -0.39 2.51 -6.35
N VAL A 65 -0.37 3.04 -7.57
CA VAL A 65 0.60 2.66 -8.59
C VAL A 65 1.45 3.85 -9.01
N GLU A 66 2.75 3.63 -8.99
CA GLU A 66 3.77 4.46 -9.64
C GLU A 66 4.42 3.61 -10.74
N THR A 67 5.07 4.23 -11.73
CA THR A 67 5.65 3.50 -12.87
C THR A 67 6.54 2.32 -12.44
N TYR A 68 7.33 2.50 -11.38
CA TYR A 68 8.23 1.45 -10.88
C TYR A 68 7.56 0.41 -9.97
N THR A 69 6.38 0.69 -9.43
CA THR A 69 5.64 -0.27 -8.60
C THR A 69 4.57 -1.03 -9.37
N ALA A 70 4.36 -0.71 -10.67
CA ALA A 70 3.29 -1.25 -11.51
C ALA A 70 3.26 -2.78 -11.64
N ARG A 71 4.39 -3.48 -11.48
CA ARG A 71 4.41 -4.95 -11.50
C ARG A 71 3.92 -5.57 -10.19
N ARG A 72 4.15 -4.87 -9.07
CA ARG A 72 3.81 -5.31 -7.71
C ARG A 72 2.36 -4.94 -7.35
N ALA A 73 1.88 -3.81 -7.88
CA ALA A 73 0.52 -3.30 -7.74
C ALA A 73 -0.48 -4.15 -8.54
#